data_AF-A0A4P9ZY10-F1
#
_entry.id   AF-A0A4P9ZY10-F1
#
_cell.length_a   1.000
_cell.length_b   1.000
_cell.length_c   1.000
_cell.angle_alpha   90.00
_cell.angle_beta   90.00
_cell.angle_gamma   90.00
#
_symmetry.space_group_name_H-M   'P 1'
#
loop_
_entity.id
_entity.type
_entity.pdbx_description
1 polymer ?
#
loop_
_entity_poly.entity_id
_entity_poly.type
_entity_poly.pdbx_seq_one_letter_code
_entity_poly.pdbx_strand_id
1 'polypeptide(L)'
;NPDTMTNTATSKPPGPTSTSTDGSCGPNLACSNNGCCSKFGWCGTSPDHCGTGCQNGPCTGGPNTNTQTNTQTNTNTSKPPGPTSTSTDGSCGPNLACPNSGCCSKFGWCGTSPDHCGTGCQNGPCTGGPSTNTNTNTQTNTNTSKPPGPTATSTDGSCGPKLACAGNACCSKFGWCGTSSDHCGAGCQNGPCTGGPSTNTNTGGPNTQTNTNTSKPPGPTATSTDGSCGAKVACAGNACCSKFGYCGTSSEHCGTGCQ
;
A
#
# COMPACT_ATOMS: atom_id res chain seq x y z
N ASN A 1 18.02 -28.30 55.62
CA ASN A 1 16.75 -28.96 55.27
C ASN A 1 16.80 -29.27 53.79
N PRO A 2 16.89 -30.53 53.34
CA PRO A 2 17.06 -30.85 51.93
C PRO A 2 15.71 -30.87 51.20
N ASP A 3 15.69 -30.32 50.00
CA ASP A 3 14.54 -30.27 49.10
C ASP A 3 14.20 -31.66 48.54
N THR A 4 13.00 -32.17 48.87
CA THR A 4 12.37 -33.28 48.15
C THR A 4 11.55 -32.72 46.99
N MET A 5 11.99 -32.99 45.75
CA MET A 5 11.18 -32.74 44.55
C MET A 5 10.18 -33.88 44.35
N THR A 6 8.89 -33.58 44.49
CA THR A 6 7.79 -34.49 44.16
C THR A 6 7.40 -34.30 42.69
N ASN A 7 7.50 -35.37 41.90
CA ASN A 7 7.12 -35.41 40.49
C ASN A 7 5.59 -35.50 40.36
N THR A 8 4.93 -34.42 39.91
CA THR A 8 3.49 -34.42 39.64
C THR A 8 3.24 -34.67 38.16
N ALA A 9 2.66 -35.82 37.84
CA ALA A 9 2.15 -36.14 36.50
C ALA A 9 0.98 -35.19 36.16
N THR A 10 1.15 -34.37 35.11
CA THR A 10 0.15 -33.43 34.61
C THR A 10 -0.92 -34.16 33.78
N SER A 11 -2.17 -34.11 34.23
CA SER A 11 -3.35 -34.56 33.50
C SER A 11 -3.66 -33.64 32.31
N LYS A 12 -4.06 -34.24 31.19
CA LYS A 12 -4.44 -33.56 29.93
C LYS A 12 -5.55 -32.53 30.17
N PRO A 13 -5.44 -31.29 29.66
CA PRO A 13 -6.49 -30.28 29.83
C PRO A 13 -7.81 -30.74 29.22
N PRO A 14 -8.97 -30.30 29.76
CA PRO A 14 -10.27 -30.57 29.15
C PRO A 14 -10.30 -30.04 27.72
N GLY A 15 -10.85 -30.84 26.79
CA GLY A 15 -11.06 -30.39 25.42
C GLY A 15 -12.07 -29.24 25.33
N PRO A 16 -12.19 -28.59 24.16
CA PRO A 16 -13.13 -27.50 23.96
C PRO A 16 -14.57 -27.90 24.32
N THR A 17 -15.26 -27.05 25.06
CA THR A 17 -16.59 -27.32 25.64
C THR A 17 -17.76 -26.80 24.80
N SER A 18 -17.47 -26.14 23.68
CA SER A 18 -18.45 -25.52 22.80
C SER A 18 -18.09 -25.73 21.33
N THR A 19 -19.11 -25.74 20.46
CA THR A 19 -18.95 -25.98 19.01
C THR A 19 -19.33 -24.71 18.23
N SER A 20 -18.51 -24.35 17.25
CA SER A 20 -18.66 -23.18 16.38
C SER A 20 -19.84 -23.29 15.43
N THR A 21 -20.61 -22.21 15.32
CA THR A 21 -21.76 -22.08 14.41
C THR A 21 -21.51 -21.11 13.24
N ASP A 22 -20.45 -20.30 13.30
CA ASP A 22 -20.11 -19.28 12.30
C ASP A 22 -18.77 -19.56 11.60
N GLY A 23 -18.12 -20.68 11.92
CA GLY A 23 -16.83 -21.08 11.35
C GLY A 23 -15.61 -20.53 12.09
N SER A 24 -15.78 -19.72 13.15
CA SER A 24 -14.68 -19.29 14.02
C SER A 24 -14.35 -20.33 15.09
N CYS A 25 -13.11 -20.45 15.52
CA CYS A 25 -12.69 -21.42 16.52
C CYS A 25 -11.54 -20.90 17.38
N GLY A 26 -11.20 -21.63 18.43
CA GLY A 26 -10.07 -21.33 19.29
C GLY A 26 -9.87 -22.40 20.36
N PRO A 27 -9.00 -22.18 21.35
CA PRO A 27 -8.62 -23.22 22.31
C PRO A 27 -9.80 -23.89 23.04
N ASN A 28 -10.88 -23.14 23.27
CA ASN A 28 -12.09 -23.59 23.97
C ASN A 28 -13.34 -23.70 23.08
N LEU A 29 -13.20 -23.48 21.77
CA LEU A 29 -14.29 -23.52 20.79
C LEU A 29 -13.90 -24.42 19.62
N ALA A 30 -14.55 -25.58 19.51
CA ALA A 30 -14.29 -26.58 18.48
C ALA A 30 -15.02 -26.27 17.17
N CYS A 31 -14.51 -26.79 16.08
CA CYS A 31 -15.19 -26.72 14.80
C CYS A 31 -16.32 -27.74 14.69
N SER A 32 -17.44 -27.32 14.09
CA SER A 32 -18.49 -28.23 13.64
C SER A 32 -17.96 -29.28 12.66
N ASN A 33 -18.63 -30.43 12.56
CA ASN A 33 -18.27 -31.54 11.67
C ASN A 33 -16.82 -32.05 11.83
N ASN A 34 -16.28 -31.95 13.06
CA ASN A 34 -14.94 -32.41 13.38
C ASN A 34 -13.84 -31.76 12.51
N GLY A 35 -14.02 -30.49 12.14
CA GLY A 35 -13.03 -29.71 11.39
C GLY A 35 -11.81 -29.34 12.25
N CYS A 36 -10.71 -28.98 11.59
CA CYS A 36 -9.51 -28.46 12.24
C CYS A 36 -9.68 -26.98 12.54
N CYS A 37 -9.28 -26.59 13.75
CA CYS A 37 -9.14 -25.18 14.10
C CYS A 37 -7.74 -24.71 13.71
N SER A 38 -7.64 -23.92 12.65
CA SER A 38 -6.36 -23.39 12.17
C SER A 38 -5.68 -22.52 13.23
N LYS A 39 -4.38 -22.25 13.06
CA LYS A 39 -3.63 -21.29 13.89
C LYS A 39 -4.23 -19.87 13.91
N PHE A 40 -5.15 -19.57 13.01
CA PHE A 40 -5.80 -18.27 12.86
C PHE A 40 -7.23 -18.22 13.42
N GLY A 41 -7.70 -19.31 14.04
CA GLY A 41 -9.03 -19.35 14.68
C GLY A 41 -10.18 -19.53 13.69
N TRP A 42 -9.93 -20.27 12.61
CA TRP A 42 -10.95 -20.62 11.62
C TRP A 42 -11.05 -22.12 11.40
N CYS A 43 -12.27 -22.59 11.15
CA CYS A 43 -12.60 -23.97 10.89
C CYS A 43 -12.41 -24.36 9.44
N GLY A 44 -11.74 -25.49 9.21
CA GLY A 44 -11.62 -26.08 7.88
C GLY A 44 -11.05 -27.48 7.91
N THR A 45 -11.00 -28.13 6.75
CA THR A 45 -10.48 -29.49 6.56
C THR A 45 -9.21 -29.54 5.70
N SER A 46 -8.75 -28.38 5.20
CA SER A 46 -7.56 -28.32 4.34
C SER A 46 -6.27 -28.49 5.15
N PRO A 47 -5.15 -28.83 4.49
CA PRO A 47 -3.83 -28.87 5.12
C PRO A 47 -3.44 -27.57 5.82
N ASP A 48 -3.90 -26.41 5.36
CA ASP A 48 -3.63 -25.12 6.02
C ASP A 48 -4.35 -24.97 7.37
N HIS A 49 -5.46 -25.69 7.56
CA HIS A 49 -6.21 -25.71 8.81
C HIS A 49 -5.72 -26.81 9.75
N CYS A 50 -5.41 -27.97 9.20
CA CYS A 50 -5.02 -29.16 9.97
C CYS A 50 -3.51 -29.29 10.20
N GLY A 51 -2.70 -28.56 9.46
CA GLY A 51 -1.24 -28.63 9.52
C GLY A 51 -0.64 -27.85 10.69
N THR A 52 0.56 -27.29 10.47
CA THR A 52 1.34 -26.63 11.51
C THR A 52 0.59 -25.47 12.17
N GLY A 53 0.43 -25.56 13.50
CA GLY A 53 -0.23 -24.54 14.32
C GLY A 53 -1.74 -24.75 14.51
N CYS A 54 -2.29 -25.87 14.06
CA CYS A 54 -3.65 -26.28 14.38
C CYS A 54 -3.88 -26.32 15.91
N GLN A 55 -4.95 -25.67 16.37
CA GLN A 55 -5.25 -25.43 17.78
C GLN A 55 -6.04 -26.58 18.43
N ASN A 56 -7.00 -27.15 17.70
CA ASN A 56 -7.80 -28.32 18.08
C ASN A 56 -8.45 -28.97 16.83
N GLY A 57 -9.10 -30.13 17.00
CA GLY A 57 -9.63 -30.94 15.90
C GLY A 57 -8.63 -31.99 15.40
N PRO A 58 -8.81 -32.57 14.20
CA PRO A 58 -7.94 -33.62 13.64
C PRO A 58 -6.65 -33.05 13.04
N CYS A 59 -5.85 -32.38 13.86
CA CYS A 59 -4.58 -31.78 13.46
C CYS A 59 -3.58 -32.86 13.01
N THR A 60 -2.97 -32.69 11.84
CA THR A 60 -1.94 -33.59 11.28
C THR A 60 -0.53 -33.25 11.78
N GLY A 61 -0.31 -32.02 12.27
CA GLY A 61 0.96 -31.57 12.87
C GLY A 61 1.07 -31.76 14.39
N GLY A 62 0.09 -32.41 15.01
CA GLY A 62 -0.08 -32.50 16.46
C GLY A 62 -0.57 -31.18 17.10
N PRO A 63 -1.47 -31.22 18.11
CA PRO A 63 -1.75 -30.04 18.91
C PRO A 63 -0.48 -29.67 19.66
N ASN A 64 0.04 -28.47 19.43
CA ASN A 64 1.20 -28.00 20.16
C ASN A 64 0.77 -27.82 21.63
N THR A 65 1.09 -28.80 22.48
CA THR A 65 0.86 -28.70 23.93
C THR A 65 1.85 -27.69 24.48
N ASN A 66 1.52 -26.41 24.34
CA ASN A 66 2.30 -25.33 24.90
C ASN A 66 2.11 -25.33 26.41
N THR A 67 2.99 -26.05 27.11
CA THR A 67 3.20 -25.92 28.55
C THR A 67 3.46 -24.46 28.86
N GLN A 68 2.50 -23.82 29.52
CA GLN A 68 2.59 -22.43 29.95
C GLN A 68 3.81 -22.25 30.86
N THR A 69 4.85 -21.59 30.36
CA THR A 69 5.72 -20.79 31.21
C THR A 69 5.15 -19.38 31.21
N ASN A 70 4.57 -19.01 32.34
CA ASN A 70 3.95 -17.72 32.58
C ASN A 70 5.03 -16.61 32.53
N THR A 71 5.19 -16.00 31.36
CA THR A 71 5.63 -14.59 31.29
C THR A 71 4.38 -13.79 31.01
N GLN A 72 3.82 -13.23 32.07
CA GLN A 72 2.70 -12.30 32.01
C GLN A 72 3.16 -11.02 31.31
N THR A 73 2.98 -10.97 29.99
CA THR A 73 2.92 -9.70 29.27
C THR A 73 1.45 -9.35 29.10
N ASN A 74 0.96 -8.46 29.96
CA ASN A 74 -0.32 -7.79 29.76
C ASN A 74 -0.25 -7.03 28.44
N THR A 75 -0.76 -7.64 27.37
CA THR A 75 -0.94 -6.98 26.08
C THR A 75 -2.43 -6.81 25.89
N ASN A 76 -2.96 -5.67 26.32
CA ASN A 76 -4.28 -5.21 25.90
C ASN A 76 -4.23 -4.99 24.38
N THR A 77 -4.59 -6.01 23.61
CA THR A 77 -4.85 -5.88 22.17
C THR A 77 -6.36 -5.87 21.98
N SER A 78 -6.93 -4.67 22.11
CA SER A 78 -8.22 -4.42 21.48
C SER A 78 -8.04 -4.56 19.98
N LYS A 79 -8.79 -5.49 19.38
CA LYS A 79 -9.02 -5.54 17.93
C LYS A 79 -9.42 -4.12 17.49
N PRO A 80 -8.71 -3.47 16.55
CA PRO A 80 -9.17 -2.21 15.99
C PRO A 80 -10.61 -2.40 15.46
N PRO A 81 -11.50 -1.42 15.64
CA PRO A 81 -12.81 -1.46 15.00
C PRO A 81 -12.62 -1.77 13.51
N GLY A 82 -13.44 -2.68 12.97
CA GLY A 82 -13.46 -2.90 11.53
C GLY A 82 -13.82 -1.59 10.81
N PRO A 83 -13.56 -1.49 9.50
CA PRO A 83 -13.88 -0.30 8.74
C PRO A 83 -15.35 0.10 8.93
N THR A 84 -15.58 1.36 9.27
CA THR A 84 -16.90 1.91 9.63
C THR A 84 -17.65 2.48 8.41
N SER A 85 -16.99 2.57 7.26
CA SER A 85 -17.56 3.08 6.03
C SER A 85 -17.09 2.28 4.81
N THR A 86 -17.86 2.37 3.72
CA THR A 86 -17.53 1.73 2.43
C THR A 86 -17.15 2.80 1.42
N SER A 87 -16.11 2.52 0.64
CA SER A 87 -15.57 3.41 -0.37
C SER A 87 -16.47 3.56 -1.58
N THR A 88 -16.52 4.78 -2.13
CA THR A 88 -17.28 5.14 -3.33
C THR A 88 -16.39 5.51 -4.52
N ASP A 89 -15.09 5.73 -4.29
CA ASP A 89 -14.11 6.15 -5.30
C ASP A 89 -13.00 5.10 -5.54
N GLY A 90 -13.10 3.96 -4.86
CA GLY A 90 -12.13 2.86 -4.95
C GLY A 90 -10.93 3.00 -4.02
N SER A 91 -10.83 4.07 -3.22
CA SER A 91 -9.81 4.19 -2.17
C SER A 91 -10.19 3.37 -0.92
N CYS A 92 -9.22 2.93 -0.12
CA CYS A 92 -9.51 2.16 1.09
C CYS A 92 -8.40 2.32 2.14
N GLY A 93 -8.66 1.84 3.35
CA GLY A 93 -7.68 1.85 4.42
C GLY A 93 -8.22 1.24 5.70
N PRO A 94 -7.53 1.39 6.84
CA PRO A 94 -7.89 0.71 8.09
C PRO A 94 -9.36 0.91 8.51
N ASN A 95 -9.92 2.10 8.25
CA ASN A 95 -11.29 2.47 8.60
C ASN A 95 -12.26 2.56 7.40
N LEU A 96 -11.81 2.24 6.18
CA LEU A 96 -12.60 2.37 4.94
C LEU A 96 -12.53 1.07 4.14
N ALA A 97 -13.68 0.40 4.00
CA ALA A 97 -13.82 -0.88 3.30
C ALA A 97 -14.02 -0.67 1.79
N CYS A 98 -13.66 -1.68 1.01
CA CYS A 98 -13.94 -1.69 -0.41
C CYS A 98 -15.39 -2.07 -0.73
N PRO A 99 -16.00 -1.47 -1.77
CA PRO A 99 -17.30 -1.90 -2.25
C PRO A 99 -17.24 -3.35 -2.74
N ASN A 100 -18.39 -4.03 -2.74
CA ASN A 100 -18.53 -5.44 -3.13
C ASN A 100 -17.60 -6.40 -2.37
N SER A 101 -17.21 -6.06 -1.14
CA SER A 101 -16.33 -6.86 -0.31
C SER A 101 -14.94 -7.11 -0.95
N GLY A 102 -14.44 -6.17 -1.75
CA GLY A 102 -13.10 -6.25 -2.36
C GLY A 102 -11.95 -6.17 -1.34
N CYS A 103 -10.74 -6.53 -1.76
CA CYS A 103 -9.55 -6.41 -0.94
C CYS A 103 -9.03 -4.98 -0.96
N CYS A 104 -8.67 -4.47 0.21
CA CYS A 104 -7.91 -3.24 0.33
C CYS A 104 -6.43 -3.54 0.24
N SER A 105 -5.79 -3.20 -0.88
CA SER A 105 -4.36 -3.42 -1.08
C SER A 105 -3.51 -2.69 -0.06
N LYS A 106 -2.22 -3.07 0.06
CA LYS A 106 -1.24 -2.34 0.88
C LYS A 106 -1.08 -0.85 0.52
N PHE A 107 -1.58 -0.45 -0.66
CA PHE A 107 -1.49 0.90 -1.19
C PHE A 107 -2.77 1.71 -1.03
N GLY A 108 -3.81 1.16 -0.38
CA GLY A 108 -5.06 1.87 -0.11
C GLY A 108 -6.00 1.94 -1.31
N TRP A 109 -5.98 0.91 -2.15
CA TRP A 109 -6.87 0.77 -3.31
C TRP A 109 -7.63 -0.54 -3.30
N CYS A 110 -8.87 -0.47 -3.77
CA CYS A 110 -9.79 -1.60 -3.86
C CYS A 110 -9.59 -2.43 -5.11
N GLY A 111 -9.56 -3.74 -4.94
CA GLY A 111 -9.55 -4.68 -6.06
C GLY A 111 -9.73 -6.13 -5.61
N THR A 112 -9.83 -7.02 -6.58
CA THR A 112 -9.99 -8.48 -6.35
C THR A 112 -8.79 -9.29 -6.85
N SER A 113 -7.79 -8.64 -7.43
CA SER A 113 -6.61 -9.34 -7.94
C SER A 113 -5.69 -9.80 -6.82
N PRO A 114 -4.81 -10.80 -7.07
CA PRO A 114 -3.79 -11.22 -6.11
C PRO A 114 -2.90 -10.08 -5.59
N ASP A 115 -2.66 -9.03 -6.38
CA ASP A 115 -1.89 -7.86 -5.94
C ASP A 115 -2.63 -7.02 -4.87
N HIS A 116 -3.96 -7.07 -4.86
CA HIS A 116 -4.79 -6.39 -3.88
C HIS A 116 -5.03 -7.25 -2.65
N CYS A 117 -5.24 -8.55 -2.86
CA CYS A 117 -5.56 -9.51 -1.81
C CYS A 117 -4.34 -10.19 -1.19
N GLY A 118 -3.15 -10.01 -1.77
CA GLY A 118 -1.92 -10.66 -1.34
C GLY A 118 -1.26 -10.00 -0.14
N THR A 119 0.06 -10.09 -0.07
CA THR A 119 0.86 -9.58 1.03
C THR A 119 0.65 -8.08 1.25
N GLY A 120 0.31 -7.71 2.49
CA GLY A 120 0.10 -6.32 2.90
C GLY A 120 -1.32 -5.80 2.68
N CYS A 121 -2.26 -6.64 2.25
CA CYS A 121 -3.68 -6.32 2.25
C CYS A 121 -4.12 -5.81 3.65
N GLN A 122 -4.86 -4.70 3.68
CA GLN A 122 -5.20 -3.96 4.89
C GLN A 122 -6.54 -4.40 5.48
N ASN A 123 -7.53 -4.72 4.63
CA ASN A 123 -8.85 -5.27 5.01
C ASN A 123 -9.51 -5.97 3.79
N GLY A 124 -10.64 -6.65 4.01
CA GLY A 124 -11.32 -7.45 2.98
C GLY A 124 -10.85 -8.91 2.95
N PRO A 125 -11.10 -9.66 1.86
CA PRO A 125 -10.75 -11.08 1.73
C PRO A 125 -9.26 -11.28 1.40
N CYS A 126 -8.39 -10.82 2.31
CA CYS A 126 -6.93 -10.92 2.17
C CYS A 126 -6.47 -12.39 2.22
N THR A 127 -5.75 -12.83 1.18
CA THR A 127 -5.12 -14.15 1.05
C THR A 127 -3.79 -14.27 1.81
N GLY A 128 -3.09 -13.15 2.05
CA GLY A 128 -1.86 -13.07 2.86
C GLY A 128 -2.09 -12.80 4.35
N GLY A 129 -3.35 -12.79 4.80
CA GLY A 129 -3.78 -12.23 6.07
C GLY A 129 -3.78 -10.69 6.07
N PRO A 130 -4.69 -10.02 6.80
CA PRO A 130 -4.52 -8.59 7.06
C PRO A 130 -3.20 -8.44 7.81
N SER A 131 -2.32 -7.54 7.35
CA SER A 131 -1.11 -7.24 8.10
C SER A 131 -1.53 -6.80 9.51
N THR A 132 -1.30 -7.65 10.52
CA THR A 132 -1.37 -7.21 11.90
C THR A 132 -0.28 -6.15 12.02
N ASN A 133 -0.71 -4.89 12.04
CA ASN A 133 0.17 -3.80 12.39
C ASN A 133 0.46 -3.97 13.89
N THR A 134 1.42 -4.83 14.21
CA THR A 134 2.04 -4.85 15.53
C THR A 134 2.68 -3.51 15.68
N ASN A 135 2.05 -2.66 16.48
CA ASN A 135 2.58 -1.39 16.90
C ASN A 135 3.79 -1.68 17.80
N THR A 136 4.95 -1.93 17.20
CA THR A 136 6.22 -1.76 17.91
C THR A 136 6.40 -0.26 18.03
N ASN A 137 6.02 0.26 19.20
CA ASN A 137 6.42 1.58 19.65
C ASN A 137 7.93 1.57 19.90
N THR A 138 8.72 1.58 18.83
CA THR A 138 10.00 2.27 18.86
C THR A 138 9.65 3.73 18.61
N GLN A 139 9.60 4.49 19.69
CA GLN A 139 9.54 5.94 19.64
C GLN A 139 10.86 6.43 19.04
N THR A 140 10.99 6.37 17.72
CA THR A 140 11.84 7.29 16.99
C THR A 140 10.94 8.46 16.64
N ASN A 141 11.20 9.59 17.27
CA ASN A 141 10.55 10.84 16.96
C ASN A 141 10.95 11.22 15.52
N THR A 142 10.12 10.86 14.54
CA THR A 142 10.29 11.29 13.16
C THR A 142 8.99 11.92 12.70
N ASN A 143 8.88 13.23 12.94
CA ASN A 143 7.92 14.07 12.24
C ASN A 143 8.14 13.95 10.74
N THR A 144 7.35 13.11 10.07
CA THR A 144 7.16 13.16 8.62
C THR A 144 5.67 13.20 8.34
N SER A 145 5.13 14.42 8.38
CA SER A 145 3.87 14.71 7.74
C SER A 145 3.99 14.38 6.26
N LYS A 146 3.10 13.51 5.75
CA LYS A 146 2.84 13.41 4.31
C LYS A 146 2.59 14.84 3.81
N PRO A 147 3.34 15.35 2.81
CA PRO A 147 3.04 16.65 2.24
C PRO A 147 1.58 16.67 1.77
N PRO A 148 0.85 17.78 1.98
CA PRO A 148 -0.46 17.95 1.39
C PRO A 148 -0.40 17.59 -0.09
N GLY A 149 -1.39 16.82 -0.56
CA GLY A 149 -1.49 16.50 -1.98
C GLY A 149 -1.62 17.79 -2.81
N PRO A 150 -1.44 17.69 -4.14
CA PRO A 150 -1.56 18.85 -5.01
C PRO A 150 -2.91 19.54 -4.85
N THR A 151 -2.89 20.87 -4.76
CA THR A 151 -4.05 21.70 -4.43
C THR A 151 -4.64 22.38 -5.67
N ALA A 152 -3.97 22.25 -6.80
CA ALA A 152 -4.34 22.82 -8.09
C ALA A 152 -4.13 21.80 -9.21
N THR A 153 -4.86 21.97 -10.31
CA THR A 153 -4.73 21.16 -11.54
C THR A 153 -4.06 21.98 -12.63
N SER A 154 -3.11 21.36 -13.34
CA SER A 154 -2.35 21.95 -14.43
C SER A 154 -3.17 22.14 -15.70
N THR A 155 -2.96 23.28 -16.37
CA THR A 155 -3.56 23.61 -17.66
C THR A 155 -2.56 23.64 -18.81
N ASP A 156 -1.26 23.56 -18.52
CA ASP A 156 -0.17 23.67 -19.51
C ASP A 156 0.70 22.40 -19.58
N GLY A 157 0.31 21.34 -18.87
CA GLY A 157 1.02 20.07 -18.84
C GLY A 157 2.19 20.01 -17.85
N SER A 158 2.49 21.10 -17.14
CA SER A 158 3.47 21.10 -16.04
C SER A 158 2.88 20.54 -14.75
N CYS A 159 3.68 19.92 -13.90
CA CYS A 159 3.19 19.37 -12.62
C CYS A 159 4.28 19.35 -11.55
N GLY A 160 3.88 19.07 -10.32
CA GLY A 160 4.82 18.93 -9.22
C GLY A 160 4.13 18.64 -7.90
N PRO A 161 4.83 18.76 -6.76
CA PRO A 161 4.29 18.34 -5.46
C PRO A 161 2.95 19.00 -5.08
N LYS A 162 2.72 20.23 -5.57
CA LYS A 162 1.51 21.03 -5.31
C LYS A 162 0.57 21.19 -6.51
N LEU A 163 0.93 20.65 -7.69
CA LEU A 163 0.20 20.82 -8.95
C LEU A 163 -0.02 19.45 -9.62
N ALA A 164 -1.28 19.06 -9.75
CA ALA A 164 -1.72 17.79 -10.34
C ALA A 164 -1.90 17.91 -11.84
N CYS A 165 -1.78 16.79 -12.54
CA CYS A 165 -2.10 16.73 -13.96
C CYS A 165 -3.61 16.63 -14.20
N ALA A 166 -4.09 17.30 -15.24
CA ALA A 166 -5.45 17.11 -15.72
C ALA A 166 -5.65 15.67 -16.24
N GLY A 167 -6.91 15.22 -16.28
CA GLY A 167 -7.27 13.96 -16.92
C GLY A 167 -6.68 12.71 -16.27
N ASN A 168 -6.35 12.76 -14.97
CA ASN A 168 -5.75 11.64 -14.23
C ASN A 168 -4.41 11.15 -14.82
N ALA A 169 -3.63 12.05 -15.44
CA ALA A 169 -2.29 11.73 -15.93
C ALA A 169 -1.25 11.71 -14.77
N CYS A 170 -0.13 11.04 -15.00
CA CYS A 170 0.97 10.96 -14.05
C CYS A 170 1.85 12.20 -14.13
N CYS A 171 2.27 12.70 -12.98
CA CYS A 171 3.31 13.70 -12.90
C CYS A 171 4.68 13.04 -12.88
N SER A 172 5.44 13.12 -13.97
CA SER A 172 6.77 12.50 -14.07
C SER A 172 7.75 13.07 -13.05
N LYS A 173 8.88 12.38 -12.86
CA LYS A 173 10.00 12.88 -12.05
C LYS A 173 10.57 14.23 -12.51
N PHE A 174 10.24 14.64 -13.74
CA PHE A 174 10.69 15.89 -14.35
C PHE A 174 9.64 17.01 -14.33
N GLY A 175 8.47 16.78 -13.72
CA GLY A 175 7.43 17.81 -13.59
C GLY A 175 6.58 17.99 -14.83
N TRP A 176 6.36 16.91 -15.58
CA TRP A 176 5.51 16.89 -16.78
C TRP A 176 4.42 15.84 -16.70
N CYS A 177 3.25 16.19 -17.21
CA CYS A 177 2.07 15.34 -17.26
C CYS A 177 2.11 14.38 -18.45
N GLY A 178 1.85 13.10 -18.18
CA GLY A 178 1.68 12.11 -19.24
C GLY A 178 1.16 10.78 -18.72
N THR A 179 0.80 9.90 -19.64
CA THR A 179 0.22 8.57 -19.35
C THR A 179 1.17 7.42 -19.67
N SER A 180 2.36 7.70 -20.22
CA SER A 180 3.34 6.67 -20.54
C SER A 180 4.05 6.14 -19.30
N SER A 181 4.71 4.99 -19.44
CA SER A 181 5.56 4.41 -18.39
C SER A 181 6.67 5.36 -17.92
N ASP A 182 7.14 6.27 -18.76
CA ASP A 182 8.16 7.27 -18.38
C ASP A 182 7.61 8.34 -17.43
N HIS A 183 6.31 8.59 -17.48
CA HIS A 183 5.62 9.54 -16.62
C HIS A 183 5.12 8.87 -15.34
N CYS A 184 4.59 7.66 -15.47
CA CYS A 184 3.98 6.91 -14.37
C CYS A 184 4.97 6.04 -13.61
N GLY A 185 6.16 5.78 -14.15
CA GLY A 185 7.14 4.88 -13.57
C GLY A 185 7.92 5.46 -12.39
N ALA A 186 9.14 4.97 -12.21
CA ALA A 186 10.00 5.35 -11.10
C ALA A 186 10.26 6.87 -11.05
N GLY A 187 9.98 7.48 -9.90
CA GLY A 187 10.14 8.91 -9.68
C GLY A 187 8.92 9.77 -9.99
N CYS A 188 7.80 9.18 -10.41
CA CYS A 188 6.52 9.88 -10.51
C CYS A 188 6.20 10.61 -9.19
N GLN A 189 5.73 11.86 -9.28
CA GLN A 189 5.54 12.77 -8.15
C GLN A 189 4.10 12.74 -7.60
N ASN A 190 3.10 12.60 -8.48
CA ASN A 190 1.66 12.47 -8.15
C ASN A 190 0.89 11.87 -9.36
N GLY A 191 -0.39 11.54 -9.17
CA GLY A 191 -1.21 10.84 -10.18
C GLY A 191 -1.14 9.31 -10.05
N PRO A 192 -1.55 8.54 -11.08
CA PRO A 192 -1.57 7.07 -11.04
C PRO A 192 -0.17 6.45 -11.28
N CYS A 193 0.79 6.76 -10.42
CA CYS A 193 2.15 6.25 -10.48
C CYS A 193 2.20 4.72 -10.29
N THR A 194 2.89 3.99 -11.16
CA THR A 194 3.08 2.53 -11.10
C THR A 194 4.20 2.09 -10.16
N GLY A 195 5.10 3.00 -9.75
CA GLY A 195 6.19 2.75 -8.81
C GLY A 195 5.99 3.31 -7.40
N GLY A 196 4.80 3.86 -7.10
CA GLY A 196 4.58 4.72 -5.94
C GLY A 196 5.28 6.08 -6.08
N PRO A 197 4.76 7.16 -5.47
CA PRO A 197 5.45 8.44 -5.52
C PRO A 197 6.78 8.30 -4.79
N SER A 198 7.89 8.56 -5.49
CA SER A 198 9.21 8.48 -4.88
C SER A 198 9.29 9.51 -3.77
N THR A 199 9.35 9.06 -2.52
CA THR A 199 9.74 9.92 -1.39
C THR A 199 11.19 10.31 -1.64
N ASN A 200 11.39 11.50 -2.22
CA ASN A 200 12.69 12.13 -2.16
C ASN A 200 12.92 12.56 -0.72
N THR A 201 13.38 11.64 0.12
CA THR A 201 13.80 11.89 1.49
C THR A 201 15.10 12.67 1.41
N ASN A 202 14.99 13.98 1.34
CA ASN A 202 16.09 14.87 1.68
C ASN A 202 16.14 14.94 3.21
N THR A 203 16.82 13.98 3.85
CA THR A 203 17.19 14.08 5.26
C THR A 203 18.45 14.94 5.34
N GLY A 204 18.30 16.16 5.87
CA GLY A 204 19.34 17.19 5.81
C GLY A 204 20.58 16.94 6.68
N GLY A 205 21.71 17.42 6.17
CA GLY A 205 22.89 17.84 6.92
C GLY A 205 24.16 17.85 6.06
N PRO A 206 25.09 18.85 6.15
CA PRO A 206 24.97 20.22 6.65
C PRO A 206 24.65 21.21 5.51
N ASN A 207 24.17 22.39 5.90
CA ASN A 207 23.91 23.53 5.02
C ASN A 207 25.13 23.87 4.16
N THR A 208 25.13 23.42 2.92
CA THR A 208 25.70 24.17 1.81
C THR A 208 24.56 24.42 0.85
N GLN A 209 23.93 25.59 1.04
CA GLN A 209 23.04 26.19 0.06
C GLN A 209 23.84 26.43 -1.23
N THR A 210 23.98 25.42 -2.08
CA THR A 210 24.28 25.69 -3.49
C THR A 210 22.98 26.13 -4.12
N ASN A 211 22.78 27.44 -4.05
CA ASN A 211 21.81 28.18 -4.82
C ASN A 211 22.10 27.93 -6.31
N THR A 212 21.52 26.88 -6.90
CA THR A 212 21.39 26.79 -8.35
C THR A 212 20.09 27.50 -8.73
N ASN A 213 20.16 28.83 -8.67
CA ASN A 213 19.37 29.68 -9.54
C ASN A 213 19.65 29.24 -10.99
N THR A 214 18.84 28.32 -11.49
CA THR A 214 18.59 28.22 -12.93
C THR A 214 17.18 28.72 -13.14
N SER A 215 17.06 30.04 -13.29
CA SER A 215 15.90 30.65 -13.89
C SER A 215 15.70 30.02 -15.26
N LYS A 216 14.66 29.17 -15.39
CA LYS A 216 14.18 28.73 -16.69
C LYS A 216 13.80 29.98 -17.49
N PRO A 217 14.25 30.13 -18.75
CA PRO A 217 13.82 31.23 -19.59
C PRO A 217 12.28 31.21 -19.71
N PRO A 218 11.63 32.38 -19.81
CA PRO A 218 10.19 32.46 -20.05
C PRO A 218 9.78 31.55 -21.21
N GLY A 219 8.72 30.78 -21.03
CA GLY A 219 8.15 29.96 -22.10
C GLY A 219 7.71 30.80 -23.30
N PRO A 220 7.43 30.16 -24.44
CA PRO A 220 7.04 30.85 -25.66
C PRO A 220 5.74 31.66 -25.46
N THR A 221 5.77 32.92 -25.89
CA THR A 221 4.65 33.88 -25.76
C THR A 221 3.78 33.99 -27.01
N ALA A 222 4.12 33.28 -28.08
CA ALA A 222 3.39 33.30 -29.34
C ALA A 222 3.14 31.87 -29.86
N THR A 223 2.05 31.69 -30.62
CA THR A 223 1.72 30.44 -31.30
C THR A 223 2.13 30.52 -32.78
N SER A 224 2.78 29.47 -33.27
CA SER A 224 3.24 29.32 -34.65
C SER A 224 2.09 29.31 -35.64
N THR A 225 2.22 30.08 -36.71
CA THR A 225 1.28 30.13 -37.85
C THR A 225 1.86 29.54 -39.13
N ASP A 226 3.18 29.30 -39.17
CA ASP A 226 3.92 28.82 -40.35
C ASP A 226 4.60 27.45 -40.12
N GLY A 227 4.39 26.85 -38.94
CA GLY A 227 4.98 25.56 -38.57
C GLY A 227 6.37 25.63 -37.97
N SER A 228 6.96 26.83 -37.81
CA SER A 228 8.23 27.04 -37.11
C SER A 228 8.02 27.24 -35.60
N CYS A 229 8.94 26.76 -34.76
CA CYS A 229 8.81 26.84 -33.30
C CYS A 229 10.16 26.90 -32.58
N GLY A 230 10.13 27.25 -31.30
CA GLY A 230 11.27 27.17 -30.40
C GLY A 230 11.05 27.96 -29.13
N ALA A 231 12.13 28.43 -28.51
CA ALA A 231 12.11 29.09 -27.20
C ALA A 231 11.09 30.26 -27.04
N LYS A 232 10.67 30.90 -28.14
CA LYS A 232 9.72 32.03 -28.13
C LYS A 232 8.38 31.74 -28.81
N VAL A 233 8.28 30.65 -29.59
CA VAL A 233 7.10 30.32 -30.42
C VAL A 233 6.68 28.87 -30.19
N ALA A 234 5.47 28.65 -29.69
CA ALA A 234 4.87 27.34 -29.44
C ALA A 234 4.12 26.83 -30.68
N CYS A 235 3.98 25.52 -30.82
CA CYS A 235 3.17 24.95 -31.88
C CYS A 235 1.67 25.04 -31.59
N ALA A 236 0.86 25.24 -32.63
CA ALA A 236 -0.59 25.16 -32.51
C ALA A 236 -1.06 23.71 -32.26
N GLY A 237 -2.18 23.55 -31.56
CA GLY A 237 -2.90 22.26 -31.51
C GLY A 237 -2.15 21.13 -30.82
N ASN A 238 -1.50 21.40 -29.69
CA ASN A 238 -0.73 20.41 -28.90
C ASN A 238 0.37 19.68 -29.70
N ALA A 239 0.81 20.22 -30.84
CA ALA A 239 1.94 19.68 -31.58
C ALA A 239 3.25 19.96 -30.83
N CYS A 240 4.23 19.08 -31.01
CA CYS A 240 5.53 19.17 -30.39
C CYS A 240 6.48 20.03 -31.22
N CYS A 241 7.33 20.79 -30.55
CA CYS A 241 8.39 21.53 -31.22
C CYS A 241 9.66 20.66 -31.31
N SER A 242 9.98 20.16 -32.49
CA SER A 242 11.17 19.32 -32.67
C SER A 242 12.47 20.06 -32.29
N LYS A 243 13.53 19.31 -32.04
CA LYS A 243 14.89 19.87 -31.86
C LYS A 243 15.38 20.73 -33.03
N PHE A 244 14.73 20.62 -34.19
CA PHE A 244 15.04 21.36 -35.41
C PHE A 244 14.18 22.61 -35.59
N GLY A 245 13.28 22.92 -34.65
CA GLY A 245 12.46 24.14 -34.69
C GLY A 245 11.24 24.05 -35.60
N TYR A 246 10.71 22.83 -35.79
CA TYR A 246 9.49 22.60 -36.57
C TYR A 246 8.42 21.90 -35.75
N CYS A 247 7.16 22.27 -36.00
CA CYS A 247 5.98 21.71 -35.38
C CYS A 247 5.55 20.40 -36.02
N GLY A 248 5.25 19.40 -35.20
CA GLY A 248 4.65 18.15 -35.67
C GLY A 248 4.14 17.28 -34.54
N THR A 249 3.35 16.27 -34.88
CA THR A 249 2.71 15.34 -33.93
C THR A 249 3.38 13.98 -33.91
N SER A 250 4.40 13.75 -34.74
CA SER A 250 5.08 12.47 -34.84
C SER A 250 6.12 12.28 -33.73
N SER A 251 6.54 11.03 -33.54
CA SER A 251 7.62 10.65 -32.61
C SER A 251 8.93 11.40 -32.84
N GLU A 252 9.21 11.82 -34.07
CA GLU A 252 10.41 12.58 -34.41
C GLU A 252 10.35 14.03 -33.89
N HIS A 253 9.14 14.56 -33.72
CA HIS A 253 8.89 15.90 -33.19
C HIS A 253 8.73 15.90 -31.67
N CYS A 254 8.07 14.88 -31.13
CA CYS A 254 7.79 14.72 -29.70
C CYS A 254 8.86 13.90 -28.94
N GLY A 255 9.86 13.39 -29.64
CA GLY A 255 10.90 12.54 -29.07
C GLY A 255 12.02 13.33 -28.39
N THR A 256 13.20 12.71 -28.32
CA THR A 256 14.37 13.30 -27.67
C THR A 256 14.77 14.62 -28.33
N GLY A 257 14.79 15.68 -27.53
CA GLY A 257 15.14 17.04 -27.97
C GLY A 257 13.95 17.91 -28.37
N CYS A 258 12.71 17.49 -28.09
CA CYS A 258 11.57 18.40 -28.14
C CYS A 258 11.84 19.63 -27.24
N GLN A 259 11.52 20.82 -27.76
CA GLN A 259 11.69 22.12 -27.10
C GLN A 259 10.48 22.47 -26.24
#